data_AF-A0A2E9Q8A1-F1
#
_entry.id   AF-A0A2E9Q8A1-F1
#
_cell.length_a   1.000
_cell.length_b   1.000
_cell.length_c   1.000
_cell.angle_alpha   90.00
_cell.angle_beta   90.00
_cell.angle_gamma   90.00
#
_symmetry.space_group_name_H-M   'P 1'
#
loop_
_entity.id
_entity.type
_entity.pdbx_description
1 polymer ?
#
loop_
_entity_poly.entity_id
_entity_poly.type
_entity_poly.pdbx_seq_one_letter_code
_entity_poly.pdbx_strand_id
1 'polypeptide(L)'
;MKNKTPLFIIGGLLFVLVVVLFYVLQPADDYSDAPDLAAIDQEEQAILNNMSSEERSRLKEEALLMFDQPGYLSFEEIMAGARNGKVRLVSELWQLRRRCPPELSPEECNLRIKIFLREKFQPGGEKLARLFAYYVRYEEHMRSEKPPEDMSPEEQYEWVKKQRRKIMGEEAASLIYGYEEARVGFQDKFQNFMKDTKDLPADERIAKYEEFRKEHYGNYYQTIKENEPKFNTYDVELTLREQQLSSMDASQRDARVREIRVSYFGEEAAKRMEAVDRQIQEEEQRAEAYEEAKAKLLESNPSASGAEKEAMLAQLRKEYFSDEEAEAMARREKMRQEMENLNSK
;
A
#
# COMPACT_ATOMS: atom_id res chain seq x y z
N MET A 1 67.55 -13.48 23.56
CA MET A 1 66.41 -12.76 22.97
C MET A 1 65.61 -13.72 22.10
N LYS A 2 64.45 -14.20 22.57
CA LYS A 2 63.51 -15.00 21.78
C LYS A 2 62.15 -14.31 21.83
N ASN A 3 61.85 -13.56 20.78
CA ASN A 3 60.55 -12.92 20.60
C ASN A 3 59.52 -14.01 20.32
N LYS A 4 58.62 -14.23 21.29
CA LYS A 4 57.39 -14.98 21.08
C LYS A 4 56.37 -14.01 20.51
N THR A 5 56.21 -14.01 19.19
CA THR A 5 55.06 -13.37 18.55
C THR A 5 53.79 -14.07 19.04
N PRO A 6 52.77 -13.34 19.53
CA PRO A 6 51.57 -13.97 20.07
C PRO A 6 50.80 -14.67 18.95
N LEU A 7 50.60 -15.98 19.13
CA LEU A 7 49.90 -16.90 18.22
C LEU A 7 48.48 -16.44 17.84
N PHE A 8 47.90 -15.51 18.61
CA PHE A 8 46.57 -14.93 18.38
C PHE A 8 46.47 -14.04 17.14
N ILE A 9 47.56 -13.40 16.70
CA ILE A 9 47.53 -12.52 15.52
C ILE A 9 47.46 -13.36 14.24
N ILE A 10 48.10 -14.54 14.23
CA ILE A 10 48.08 -15.45 13.08
C ILE A 10 46.71 -16.11 12.94
N GLY A 11 46.06 -16.49 14.05
CA GLY A 11 44.70 -17.06 14.03
C GLY A 11 43.63 -16.08 13.55
N GLY A 12 43.71 -14.81 13.95
CA GLY A 12 42.78 -13.77 13.50
C GLY A 12 42.93 -13.44 12.01
N LEU A 13 44.17 -13.38 11.51
CA LEU A 13 44.43 -13.16 10.08
C LEU A 13 43.98 -14.36 9.22
N LEU A 14 44.15 -15.58 9.70
CA LEU A 14 43.67 -16.78 9.01
C LEU A 14 42.13 -16.86 9.01
N PHE A 15 41.47 -16.45 10.09
CA PHE A 15 40.00 -16.38 10.14
C PHE A 15 39.44 -15.32 9.20
N VAL A 16 40.02 -14.11 9.17
CA VAL A 16 39.61 -13.06 8.22
C VAL A 16 39.87 -13.49 6.78
N LEU A 17 41.01 -14.14 6.51
CA LEU A 17 41.33 -14.60 5.16
C LEU A 17 40.46 -15.78 4.72
N VAL A 18 40.04 -16.65 5.64
CA VAL A 18 39.04 -17.71 5.39
C VAL A 18 37.64 -17.13 5.22
N VAL A 19 37.23 -16.10 5.97
CA VAL A 19 35.94 -15.42 5.78
C VAL A 19 35.91 -14.63 4.48
N VAL A 20 37.00 -13.96 4.10
CA VAL A 20 37.14 -13.28 2.81
C VAL A 20 37.20 -14.29 1.68
N LEU A 21 37.94 -15.40 1.80
CA LEU A 21 37.89 -16.49 0.82
C LEU A 21 36.51 -17.14 0.78
N PHE A 22 35.78 -17.24 1.90
CA PHE A 22 34.42 -17.77 1.90
C PHE A 22 33.44 -16.79 1.22
N TYR A 23 33.64 -15.48 1.34
CA TYR A 23 32.83 -14.48 0.63
C TYR A 23 33.23 -14.29 -0.85
N VAL A 24 34.49 -14.55 -1.21
CA VAL A 24 35.03 -14.38 -2.59
C VAL A 24 35.01 -15.68 -3.39
N LEU A 25 35.09 -16.84 -2.71
CA LEU A 25 34.98 -18.20 -3.27
C LEU A 25 33.70 -18.92 -2.84
N GLN A 26 32.76 -18.23 -2.20
CA GLN A 26 31.38 -18.67 -2.37
C GLN A 26 31.17 -18.70 -3.88
N PRO A 27 30.75 -19.84 -4.48
CA PRO A 27 30.18 -19.76 -5.81
C PRO A 27 29.15 -18.64 -5.70
N ALA A 28 29.18 -17.67 -6.63
CA ALA A 28 28.01 -16.83 -6.79
C ALA A 28 26.86 -17.82 -6.83
N ASP A 29 26.02 -17.85 -5.78
CA ASP A 29 24.86 -18.73 -5.76
C ASP A 29 24.24 -18.55 -7.13
N ASP A 30 24.09 -19.66 -7.86
CA ASP A 30 23.58 -19.74 -9.22
C ASP A 30 22.19 -19.06 -9.26
N TYR A 31 22.20 -17.73 -9.32
CA TYR A 31 21.11 -16.88 -9.75
C TYR A 31 21.28 -16.60 -11.25
N SER A 32 21.94 -17.53 -11.98
CA SER A 32 21.93 -17.60 -13.43
C SER A 32 20.65 -18.22 -13.99
N ASP A 33 19.78 -18.79 -13.16
CA ASP A 33 18.52 -19.40 -13.60
C ASP A 33 17.36 -18.37 -13.65
N ALA A 34 17.57 -17.23 -14.30
CA ALA A 34 16.42 -16.59 -14.93
C ALA A 34 16.07 -17.43 -16.17
N PRO A 35 14.84 -17.97 -16.30
CA PRO A 35 14.47 -18.87 -17.38
C PRO A 35 14.64 -18.19 -18.73
N ASP A 36 15.06 -19.01 -19.69
CA ASP A 36 15.41 -18.71 -21.08
C ASP A 36 14.73 -17.44 -21.65
N LEU A 37 15.34 -16.27 -21.39
CA LEU A 37 15.04 -15.04 -22.11
C LEU A 37 15.55 -15.11 -23.55
N ALA A 38 16.54 -15.97 -23.82
CA ALA A 38 17.05 -16.14 -25.16
C ALA A 38 15.95 -16.66 -26.08
N ALA A 39 15.02 -17.49 -25.61
CA ALA A 39 13.83 -17.89 -26.36
C ALA A 39 12.89 -16.72 -26.72
N ILE A 40 12.63 -15.78 -25.79
CA ILE A 40 11.76 -14.62 -26.06
C ILE A 40 12.45 -13.62 -26.99
N ASP A 41 13.74 -13.37 -26.75
CA ASP A 41 14.56 -12.54 -27.62
C ASP A 41 14.73 -13.20 -29.00
N GLN A 42 14.71 -14.54 -29.10
CA GLN A 42 14.78 -15.27 -30.37
C GLN A 42 13.50 -15.15 -31.19
N GLU A 43 12.31 -15.23 -30.59
CA GLU A 43 11.05 -15.05 -31.33
C GLU A 43 10.91 -13.60 -31.84
N GLU A 44 11.24 -12.62 -30.99
CA GLU A 44 11.30 -11.21 -31.39
C GLU A 44 12.33 -10.99 -32.50
N GLN A 45 13.55 -11.51 -32.34
CA GLN A 45 14.58 -11.40 -33.36
C GLN A 45 14.21 -12.14 -34.63
N ALA A 46 13.49 -13.25 -34.58
CA ALA A 46 12.99 -13.95 -35.76
C ALA A 46 12.00 -13.07 -36.53
N ILE A 47 11.08 -12.40 -35.84
CA ILE A 47 10.15 -11.44 -36.46
C ILE A 47 10.94 -10.30 -37.12
N LEU A 48 11.89 -9.69 -36.40
CA LEU A 48 12.69 -8.59 -36.92
C LEU A 48 13.63 -9.01 -38.05
N ASN A 49 14.16 -10.23 -38.02
CA ASN A 49 15.07 -10.76 -39.04
C ASN A 49 14.35 -11.14 -40.33
N ASN A 50 13.06 -11.48 -40.25
CA ASN A 50 12.21 -11.73 -41.41
C ASN A 50 11.73 -10.44 -42.09
N MET A 51 11.96 -9.27 -41.47
CA MET A 51 11.66 -7.96 -42.04
C MET A 51 12.83 -7.40 -42.84
N SER A 52 12.53 -6.72 -43.95
CA SER A 52 13.50 -5.89 -44.67
C SER A 52 14.05 -4.76 -43.78
N SER A 53 15.18 -4.19 -44.16
CA SER A 53 15.73 -3.01 -43.48
C SER A 53 14.78 -1.81 -43.48
N GLU A 54 14.00 -1.65 -44.55
CA GLU A 54 13.02 -0.57 -44.68
C GLU A 54 11.82 -0.79 -43.75
N GLU A 55 11.32 -2.02 -43.64
CA GLU A 55 10.26 -2.37 -42.69
C GLU A 55 10.69 -2.17 -41.24
N ARG A 56 11.90 -2.61 -40.87
CA ARG A 56 12.44 -2.37 -39.53
C ARG A 56 12.59 -0.89 -39.20
N SER A 57 13.04 -0.09 -40.17
CA SER A 57 13.20 1.35 -40.00
C SER A 57 11.85 2.05 -39.80
N ARG A 58 10.83 1.67 -40.59
CA ARG A 58 9.45 2.16 -40.41
C ARG A 58 8.88 1.78 -39.06
N LEU A 59 9.03 0.52 -38.63
CA LEU A 59 8.54 0.05 -37.34
C LEU A 59 9.18 0.82 -36.17
N LYS A 60 10.47 1.13 -36.27
CA LYS A 60 11.18 1.97 -35.30
C LYS A 60 10.64 3.39 -35.25
N GLU A 61 10.43 4.02 -36.40
CA GLU A 61 9.86 5.36 -36.49
C GLU A 61 8.44 5.40 -35.91
N GLU A 62 7.59 4.42 -36.26
CA GLU A 62 6.25 4.25 -35.69
C GLU A 62 6.29 4.13 -34.16
N ALA A 63 7.18 3.30 -33.62
CA ALA A 63 7.31 3.11 -32.18
C ALA A 63 7.71 4.42 -31.46
N LEU A 64 8.66 5.18 -32.02
CA LEU A 64 9.05 6.48 -31.47
C LEU A 64 7.91 7.49 -31.56
N LEU A 65 7.21 7.58 -32.69
CA LEU A 65 6.07 8.50 -32.86
C LEU A 65 4.91 8.18 -31.91
N MET A 66 4.70 6.89 -31.62
CA MET A 66 3.60 6.44 -30.76
C MET A 66 3.84 6.76 -29.28
N PHE A 67 5.08 6.63 -28.81
CA PHE A 67 5.38 6.67 -27.39
C PHE A 67 6.24 7.85 -26.95
N ASP A 68 6.99 8.52 -27.83
CA ASP A 68 7.85 9.61 -27.41
C ASP A 68 7.02 10.84 -27.00
N GLN A 69 7.27 11.33 -25.79
CA GLN A 69 6.55 12.40 -25.12
C GLN A 69 7.57 13.22 -24.31
N PRO A 70 7.32 14.51 -24.09
CA PRO A 70 8.19 15.29 -23.22
C PRO A 70 8.12 14.78 -21.77
N GLY A 71 9.21 14.94 -21.02
CA GLY A 71 9.23 14.69 -19.58
C GLY A 71 9.60 13.27 -19.15
N TYR A 72 10.12 12.43 -20.05
CA TYR A 72 10.70 11.15 -19.65
C TYR A 72 11.93 11.35 -18.74
N LEU A 73 11.96 10.57 -17.66
CA LEU A 73 13.15 10.38 -16.82
C LEU A 73 14.25 9.69 -17.64
N SER A 74 15.51 9.97 -17.34
CA SER A 74 16.63 9.19 -17.87
C SER A 74 16.59 7.74 -17.39
N PHE A 75 17.30 6.85 -18.09
CA PHE A 75 17.43 5.45 -17.67
C PHE A 75 17.88 5.31 -16.21
N GLU A 76 18.90 6.08 -15.79
CA GLU A 76 19.41 6.02 -14.43
C GLU A 76 18.38 6.49 -13.40
N GLU A 77 17.61 7.53 -13.71
CA GLU A 77 16.52 8.02 -12.85
C GLU A 77 15.38 7.00 -12.75
N ILE A 78 15.04 6.31 -13.85
CA ILE A 78 14.06 5.22 -13.84
C ILE A 78 14.54 4.08 -12.93
N MET A 79 15.78 3.64 -13.09
CA MET A 79 16.34 2.53 -12.32
C MET A 79 16.50 2.89 -10.84
N ALA A 80 16.96 4.10 -10.52
CA ALA A 80 17.02 4.59 -9.15
C ALA A 80 15.62 4.72 -8.53
N GLY A 81 14.66 5.22 -9.32
CA GLY A 81 13.25 5.33 -8.94
C GLY A 81 12.60 3.98 -8.68
N ALA A 82 12.92 2.95 -9.46
CA ALA A 82 12.41 1.59 -9.23
C ALA A 82 12.95 0.99 -7.92
N ARG A 83 14.23 1.23 -7.62
CA ARG A 83 14.87 0.73 -6.38
C ARG A 83 14.34 1.37 -5.09
N ASN A 84 13.80 2.57 -5.16
CA ASN A 84 13.25 3.29 -4.01
C ASN A 84 11.72 3.50 -4.07
N GLY A 85 11.07 3.02 -5.13
CA GLY A 85 9.61 3.07 -5.29
C GLY A 85 9.05 4.36 -5.86
N LYS A 86 9.89 5.37 -6.18
CA LYS A 86 9.43 6.60 -6.86
C LYS A 86 8.93 6.32 -8.28
N VAL A 87 9.43 5.26 -8.91
CA VAL A 87 8.97 4.78 -10.22
C VAL A 87 8.43 3.37 -10.05
N ARG A 88 7.19 3.15 -10.48
CA ARG A 88 6.55 1.83 -10.51
C ARG A 88 6.57 1.31 -11.94
N LEU A 89 7.53 0.44 -12.26
CA LEU A 89 7.75 -0.03 -13.63
C LEU A 89 6.48 -0.62 -14.26
N VAL A 90 5.71 -1.42 -13.51
CA VAL A 90 4.41 -1.94 -13.96
C VAL A 90 3.48 -0.80 -14.40
N SER A 91 3.34 0.24 -13.59
CA SER A 91 2.47 1.39 -13.92
C SER A 91 2.94 2.14 -15.17
N GLU A 92 4.25 2.31 -15.36
CA GLU A 92 4.81 2.93 -16.57
C GLU A 92 4.52 2.09 -17.83
N LEU A 93 4.66 0.77 -17.73
CA LEU A 93 4.35 -0.14 -18.83
C LEU A 93 2.86 -0.10 -19.20
N TRP A 94 1.96 -0.05 -18.22
CA TRP A 94 0.52 0.12 -18.46
C TRP A 94 0.18 1.49 -19.07
N GLN A 95 0.96 2.55 -18.79
CA GLN A 95 0.81 3.83 -19.48
C GLN A 95 1.24 3.76 -20.95
N LEU A 96 2.27 2.98 -21.28
CA LEU A 96 2.68 2.75 -22.66
C LEU A 96 1.63 1.94 -23.42
N ARG A 97 1.16 0.81 -22.86
CA ARG A 97 0.11 -0.02 -23.50
C ARG A 97 -1.18 0.73 -23.80
N ARG A 98 -1.58 1.67 -22.93
CA ARG A 98 -2.78 2.51 -23.14
C ARG A 98 -2.68 3.45 -24.35
N ARG A 99 -1.49 3.65 -24.90
CA ARG A 99 -1.28 4.44 -26.13
C ARG A 99 -1.31 3.60 -27.41
N CYS A 100 -1.36 2.27 -27.29
CA CYS A 100 -1.49 1.42 -28.45
C CYS A 100 -2.90 1.57 -29.04
N PRO A 101 -3.02 1.82 -30.36
CA PRO A 101 -4.30 1.88 -31.04
C PRO A 101 -5.04 0.52 -30.95
N PRO A 102 -6.38 0.52 -30.94
CA PRO A 102 -7.18 -0.68 -30.75
C PRO A 102 -7.05 -1.71 -31.89
N GLU A 103 -6.54 -1.29 -33.05
CA GLU A 103 -6.30 -2.16 -34.21
C GLU A 103 -5.04 -3.02 -34.06
N LEU A 104 -4.12 -2.68 -33.14
CA LEU A 104 -2.92 -3.48 -32.90
C LEU A 104 -3.21 -4.62 -31.93
N SER A 105 -2.66 -5.80 -32.23
CA SER A 105 -2.67 -6.92 -31.29
C SER A 105 -1.81 -6.59 -30.04
N PRO A 106 -2.08 -7.25 -28.89
CA PRO A 106 -1.23 -7.11 -27.71
C PRO A 106 0.25 -7.40 -27.98
N GLU A 107 0.55 -8.39 -28.82
CA GLU A 107 1.90 -8.80 -29.19
C GLU A 107 2.59 -7.72 -30.04
N GLU A 108 1.87 -7.15 -31.01
CA GLU A 108 2.36 -6.06 -31.87
C GLU A 108 2.61 -4.78 -31.08
N CYS A 109 1.75 -4.47 -30.10
CA CYS A 109 1.93 -3.38 -29.15
C CYS A 109 3.17 -3.62 -28.27
N ASN A 110 3.30 -4.81 -27.69
CA ASN A 110 4.45 -5.16 -26.84
C ASN A 110 5.78 -5.08 -27.63
N LEU A 111 5.80 -5.49 -28.90
CA LEU A 111 6.97 -5.35 -29.78
C LEU A 111 7.37 -3.88 -29.96
N ARG A 112 6.42 -3.01 -30.30
CA ARG A 112 6.68 -1.57 -30.47
C ARG A 112 7.16 -0.91 -29.17
N ILE A 113 6.61 -1.30 -28.02
CA ILE A 113 7.08 -0.82 -26.71
C ILE A 113 8.55 -1.21 -26.49
N LYS A 114 8.93 -2.47 -26.75
CA LYS A 114 10.33 -2.90 -26.59
C LYS A 114 11.28 -2.13 -27.51
N ILE A 115 10.89 -1.91 -28.77
CA ILE A 115 11.66 -1.10 -29.72
C ILE A 115 11.80 0.33 -29.18
N PHE A 116 10.71 0.96 -28.76
CA PHE A 116 10.75 2.30 -28.17
C PHE A 116 11.69 2.38 -26.96
N LEU A 117 11.61 1.43 -26.03
CA LEU A 117 12.45 1.41 -24.84
C LEU A 117 13.94 1.33 -25.21
N ARG A 118 14.29 0.46 -26.16
CA ARG A 118 15.67 0.35 -26.66
C ARG A 118 16.12 1.67 -27.28
N GLU A 119 15.31 2.26 -28.14
CA GLU A 119 15.71 3.45 -28.91
C GLU A 119 15.77 4.72 -28.07
N LYS A 120 14.80 4.92 -27.16
CA LYS A 120 14.70 6.14 -26.37
C LYS A 120 15.75 6.21 -25.26
N PHE A 121 16.08 5.09 -24.62
CA PHE A 121 16.84 5.06 -23.38
C PHE A 121 18.27 4.54 -23.55
N GLN A 122 18.94 4.86 -24.65
CA GLN A 122 20.32 4.42 -24.89
C GLN A 122 21.31 4.96 -23.83
N PRO A 123 22.25 4.13 -23.31
CA PRO A 123 22.47 2.71 -23.64
C PRO A 123 21.62 1.72 -22.81
N GLY A 124 20.91 2.18 -21.77
CA GLY A 124 20.19 1.33 -20.82
C GLY A 124 18.87 0.74 -21.31
N GLY A 125 18.40 1.12 -22.50
CA GLY A 125 17.10 0.73 -23.06
C GLY A 125 16.92 -0.77 -23.20
N GLU A 126 18.00 -1.52 -23.46
CA GLU A 126 17.96 -2.98 -23.51
C GLU A 126 17.55 -3.59 -22.15
N LYS A 127 18.04 -3.02 -21.04
CA LYS A 127 17.66 -3.47 -19.70
C LYS A 127 16.17 -3.19 -19.43
N LEU A 128 15.66 -2.04 -19.85
CA LEU A 128 14.23 -1.72 -19.70
C LEU A 128 13.35 -2.64 -20.55
N ALA A 129 13.72 -2.89 -21.80
CA ALA A 129 13.01 -3.82 -22.68
C ALA A 129 12.99 -5.24 -22.09
N ARG A 130 14.09 -5.67 -21.46
CA ARG A 130 14.18 -6.96 -20.75
C ARG A 130 13.27 -7.03 -19.53
N LEU A 131 13.26 -6.00 -18.68
CA LEU A 131 12.35 -5.94 -17.52
C LEU A 131 10.89 -6.01 -17.97
N PHE A 132 10.54 -5.37 -19.08
CA PHE A 132 9.22 -5.49 -19.68
C PHE A 132 8.93 -6.90 -20.16
N ALA A 133 9.85 -7.54 -20.88
CA ALA A 133 9.69 -8.91 -21.36
C ALA A 133 9.43 -9.89 -20.22
N TYR A 134 10.14 -9.76 -19.09
CA TYR A 134 9.88 -10.54 -17.88
C TYR A 134 8.46 -10.34 -17.34
N TYR A 135 7.99 -9.09 -17.31
CA TYR A 135 6.65 -8.78 -16.85
C TYR A 135 5.57 -9.39 -17.76
N VAL A 136 5.73 -9.34 -19.08
CA VAL A 136 4.79 -9.97 -20.04
C VAL A 136 4.74 -11.49 -19.84
N ARG A 137 5.91 -12.14 -19.70
CA ARG A 137 5.99 -13.58 -19.43
C ARG A 137 5.31 -13.95 -18.11
N TYR A 138 5.47 -13.11 -17.09
CA TYR A 138 4.77 -13.29 -15.82
C TYR A 138 3.24 -13.18 -16.00
N GLU A 139 2.74 -12.20 -16.75
CA GLU A 139 1.29 -12.08 -17.03
C GLU A 139 0.73 -13.29 -17.78
N GLU A 140 1.48 -13.84 -18.74
CA GLU A 140 1.12 -15.08 -19.44
C GLU A 140 1.08 -16.28 -18.49
N HIS A 141 2.15 -16.47 -17.71
CA HIS A 141 2.26 -17.56 -16.74
C HIS A 141 1.11 -17.54 -15.73
N MET A 142 0.79 -16.36 -15.19
CA MET A 142 -0.25 -16.21 -14.18
C MET A 142 -1.68 -16.32 -14.73
N ARG A 143 -1.86 -16.28 -16.06
CA ARG A 143 -3.16 -16.59 -16.70
C ARG A 143 -3.40 -18.11 -16.76
N SER A 144 -2.35 -18.91 -16.95
CA SER A 144 -2.45 -20.37 -17.04
C SER A 144 -2.29 -21.07 -15.70
N GLU A 145 -1.38 -20.58 -14.86
CA GLU A 145 -1.04 -21.16 -13.56
C GLU A 145 -1.76 -20.43 -12.44
N LYS A 146 -2.46 -21.17 -11.59
CA LYS A 146 -3.18 -20.61 -10.44
C LYS A 146 -2.59 -21.16 -9.13
N PRO A 147 -2.65 -20.38 -8.03
CA PRO A 147 -2.34 -20.94 -6.73
C PRO A 147 -3.32 -22.08 -6.41
N PRO A 148 -2.89 -23.11 -5.67
CA PRO A 148 -3.79 -24.13 -5.11
C PRO A 148 -4.96 -23.51 -4.34
N GLU A 149 -6.15 -24.10 -4.48
CA GLU A 149 -7.41 -23.55 -3.94
C GLU A 149 -7.50 -23.59 -2.41
N ASP A 150 -6.67 -24.41 -1.76
CA ASP A 150 -6.63 -24.62 -0.31
C ASP A 150 -5.68 -23.65 0.44
N MET A 151 -4.92 -22.81 -0.29
CA MET A 151 -3.99 -21.86 0.31
C MET A 151 -4.69 -20.65 0.94
N SER A 152 -4.19 -20.21 2.10
CA SER A 152 -4.57 -18.93 2.69
C SER A 152 -4.13 -17.74 1.80
N PRO A 153 -4.71 -16.55 1.95
CA PRO A 153 -4.27 -15.36 1.22
C PRO A 153 -2.75 -15.08 1.31
N GLU A 154 -2.17 -15.29 2.49
CA GLU A 154 -0.73 -15.10 2.74
C GLU A 154 0.11 -16.15 1.98
N GLU A 155 -0.34 -17.42 2.01
CA GLU A 155 0.32 -18.51 1.28
C GLU A 155 0.22 -18.31 -0.23
N GLN A 156 -0.93 -17.83 -0.72
CA GLN A 156 -1.12 -17.44 -2.12
C GLN A 156 -0.14 -16.33 -2.51
N TYR A 157 0.05 -15.32 -1.66
CA TYR A 157 0.99 -14.23 -1.94
C TYR A 157 2.45 -14.73 -1.98
N GLU A 158 2.86 -15.58 -1.05
CA GLU A 158 4.18 -16.21 -1.10
C GLU A 158 4.36 -17.10 -2.33
N TRP A 159 3.31 -17.78 -2.78
CA TRP A 159 3.33 -18.51 -4.05
C TRP A 159 3.55 -17.56 -5.24
N VAL A 160 2.83 -16.43 -5.29
CA VAL A 160 3.02 -15.39 -6.33
C VAL A 160 4.47 -14.89 -6.33
N LYS A 161 5.04 -14.57 -5.17
CA LYS A 161 6.43 -14.13 -5.03
C LYS A 161 7.41 -15.15 -5.59
N LYS A 162 7.20 -16.44 -5.31
CA LYS A 162 8.01 -17.53 -5.86
C LYS A 162 7.90 -17.61 -7.39
N GLN A 163 6.69 -17.46 -7.96
CA GLN A 163 6.53 -17.42 -9.43
C GLN A 163 7.28 -16.24 -10.05
N ARG A 164 7.21 -15.05 -9.43
CA ARG A 164 7.96 -13.87 -9.89
C ARG A 164 9.46 -14.18 -9.97
N ARG A 165 10.07 -14.66 -8.87
CA ARG A 165 11.52 -15.02 -8.86
C ARG A 165 11.85 -16.12 -9.85
N LYS A 166 11.00 -17.14 -9.95
CA LYS A 166 11.19 -18.21 -10.93
C LYS A 166 11.21 -17.69 -12.36
N ILE A 167 10.49 -16.62 -12.67
CA ILE A 167 10.37 -16.07 -14.03
C ILE A 167 11.45 -15.04 -14.35
N MET A 168 11.82 -14.20 -13.38
CA MET A 168 12.68 -13.04 -13.66
C MET A 168 13.96 -12.95 -12.82
N GLY A 169 14.16 -13.88 -11.88
CA GLY A 169 15.23 -13.80 -10.90
C GLY A 169 14.98 -12.73 -9.84
N GLU A 170 15.87 -12.66 -8.86
CA GLU A 170 15.70 -11.75 -7.71
C GLU A 170 15.82 -10.28 -8.13
N GLU A 171 16.86 -9.88 -8.87
CA GLU A 171 17.10 -8.46 -9.21
C GLU A 171 15.90 -7.83 -9.93
N ALA A 172 15.38 -8.49 -10.98
CA ALA A 172 14.24 -7.97 -11.72
C ALA A 172 12.95 -8.00 -10.89
N ALA A 173 12.75 -9.04 -10.06
CA ALA A 173 11.59 -9.13 -9.19
C ALA A 173 11.60 -7.99 -8.15
N SER A 174 12.75 -7.69 -7.54
CA SER A 174 12.88 -6.57 -6.61
C SER A 174 12.64 -5.22 -7.29
N LEU A 175 13.10 -5.03 -8.54
CA LEU A 175 12.88 -3.80 -9.29
C LEU A 175 11.41 -3.59 -9.69
N ILE A 176 10.71 -4.66 -10.07
CA ILE A 176 9.34 -4.59 -10.58
C ILE A 176 8.33 -4.58 -9.42
N TYR A 177 8.55 -5.41 -8.39
CA TYR A 177 7.59 -5.69 -7.33
C TYR A 177 8.07 -5.36 -5.92
N GLY A 178 9.34 -5.02 -5.70
CA GLY A 178 9.89 -4.84 -4.35
C GLY A 178 9.15 -3.77 -3.52
N TYR A 179 8.66 -2.70 -4.16
CA TYR A 179 7.82 -1.71 -3.47
C TYR A 179 6.47 -2.28 -2.98
N GLU A 180 5.82 -3.12 -3.79
CA GLU A 180 4.58 -3.81 -3.41
C GLU A 180 4.85 -4.79 -2.26
N GLU A 181 5.90 -5.60 -2.40
CA GLU A 181 6.26 -6.63 -1.44
C GLU A 181 6.66 -6.05 -0.09
N ALA A 182 7.35 -4.91 -0.06
CA ALA A 182 7.65 -4.19 1.17
C ALA A 182 6.37 -3.70 1.88
N ARG A 183 5.34 -3.31 1.12
CA ARG A 183 4.07 -2.86 1.70
C ARG A 183 3.24 -4.01 2.24
N VAL A 184 3.15 -5.11 1.51
CA VAL A 184 2.44 -6.32 1.98
C VAL A 184 3.16 -6.90 3.19
N GLY A 185 4.47 -7.08 3.11
CA GLY A 185 5.26 -7.61 4.23
C GLY A 185 5.19 -6.76 5.50
N PHE A 186 5.08 -5.43 5.37
CA PHE A 186 4.81 -4.56 6.52
C PHE A 186 3.43 -4.84 7.15
N GLN A 187 2.37 -4.96 6.34
CA GLN A 187 1.01 -5.22 6.83
C GLN A 187 0.94 -6.54 7.61
N ASP A 188 1.58 -7.59 7.09
CA ASP A 188 1.62 -8.92 7.73
C ASP A 188 2.29 -8.88 9.11
N LYS A 189 3.26 -7.98 9.31
CA LYS A 189 4.02 -7.86 10.55
C LYS A 189 3.45 -6.80 11.50
N PHE A 190 2.62 -5.89 11.01
CA PHE A 190 2.14 -4.75 11.79
C PHE A 190 1.30 -5.18 13.00
N GLN A 191 0.44 -6.21 12.87
CA GLN A 191 -0.36 -6.69 14.01
C GLN A 191 0.50 -7.28 15.13
N ASN A 192 1.57 -7.99 14.78
CA ASN A 192 2.52 -8.50 15.77
C ASN A 192 3.26 -7.34 16.44
N PHE A 193 3.71 -6.34 15.67
CA PHE A 193 4.28 -5.11 16.23
C PHE A 193 3.33 -4.45 17.24
N MET A 194 2.04 -4.30 16.90
CA MET A 194 1.06 -3.67 17.78
C MET A 194 0.89 -4.45 19.09
N LYS A 195 0.88 -5.79 19.03
CA LYS A 195 0.78 -6.68 20.18
C LYS A 195 2.04 -6.65 21.05
N ASP A 196 3.21 -6.74 20.45
CA ASP A 196 4.49 -6.87 21.15
C ASP A 196 4.94 -5.55 21.80
N THR A 197 4.39 -4.43 21.33
CA THR A 197 4.71 -3.09 21.84
C THR A 197 3.63 -2.50 22.74
N LYS A 198 2.53 -3.22 23.01
CA LYS A 198 1.36 -2.68 23.71
C LYS A 198 1.68 -2.13 25.11
N ASP A 199 2.63 -2.73 25.81
CA ASP A 199 2.98 -2.38 27.19
C ASP A 199 4.12 -1.34 27.28
N LEU A 200 4.60 -0.84 26.13
CA LEU A 200 5.66 0.16 26.09
C LEU A 200 5.12 1.57 26.35
N PRO A 201 5.93 2.45 26.97
CA PRO A 201 5.62 3.87 27.03
C PRO A 201 5.38 4.46 25.64
N ALA A 202 4.41 5.35 25.51
CA ALA A 202 3.95 5.88 24.23
C ALA A 202 5.06 6.43 23.33
N ASP A 203 5.99 7.22 23.87
CA ASP A 203 7.08 7.80 23.07
C ASP A 203 8.11 6.74 22.64
N GLU A 204 8.38 5.73 23.48
CA GLU A 204 9.22 4.59 23.09
C GLU A 204 8.54 3.75 21.99
N ARG A 205 7.22 3.54 22.12
CA ARG A 205 6.42 2.81 21.13
C ARG A 205 6.42 3.50 19.77
N ILE A 206 6.34 4.83 19.73
CA ILE A 206 6.44 5.63 18.49
C ILE A 206 7.84 5.56 17.89
N ALA A 207 8.89 5.66 18.71
CA ALA A 207 10.26 5.51 18.23
C ALA A 207 10.48 4.13 17.60
N LYS A 208 10.04 3.06 18.28
CA LYS A 208 10.09 1.68 17.73
C LYS A 208 9.23 1.51 16.49
N TYR A 209 8.09 2.19 16.39
CA TYR A 209 7.27 2.16 15.18
C TYR A 209 8.03 2.73 13.98
N GLU A 210 8.71 3.86 14.16
CA GLU A 210 9.52 4.45 13.09
C GLU A 210 10.74 3.59 12.72
N GLU A 211 11.36 2.91 13.67
CA GLU A 211 12.42 1.91 13.41
C GLU A 211 11.87 0.71 12.62
N PHE A 212 10.76 0.13 13.09
CA PHE A 212 10.04 -0.95 12.42
C PHE A 212 9.70 -0.58 10.96
N ARG A 213 9.18 0.62 10.72
CA ARG A 213 8.92 1.11 9.35
C ARG A 213 10.17 1.17 8.50
N LYS A 214 11.28 1.69 9.03
CA LYS A 214 12.55 1.80 8.29
C LYS A 214 13.12 0.43 7.96
N GLU A 215 13.07 -0.50 8.90
CA GLU A 215 13.53 -1.88 8.71
C GLU A 215 12.72 -2.59 7.63
N HIS A 216 11.39 -2.56 7.74
CA HIS A 216 10.51 -3.31 6.84
C HIS A 216 10.37 -2.70 5.45
N TYR A 217 10.36 -1.38 5.34
CA TYR A 217 10.30 -0.71 4.04
C TYR A 217 11.68 -0.56 3.39
N GLY A 218 12.78 -0.61 4.16
CA GLY A 218 14.14 -0.45 3.65
C GLY A 218 14.29 0.78 2.75
N ASN A 219 14.77 0.56 1.53
CA ASN A 219 14.99 1.62 0.54
C ASN A 219 13.70 2.34 0.07
N TYR A 220 12.53 1.77 0.36
CA TYR A 220 11.22 2.35 0.01
C TYR A 220 10.67 3.27 1.10
N TYR A 221 11.27 3.29 2.30
CA TYR A 221 10.75 4.03 3.46
C TYR A 221 10.46 5.50 3.13
N GLN A 222 11.41 6.19 2.50
CA GLN A 222 11.27 7.62 2.22
C GLN A 222 10.11 7.89 1.26
N THR A 223 9.98 7.09 0.20
CA THR A 223 8.89 7.25 -0.77
C THR A 223 7.54 6.91 -0.17
N ILE A 224 7.45 5.88 0.67
CA ILE A 224 6.20 5.56 1.37
C ILE A 224 5.82 6.71 2.30
N LYS A 225 6.77 7.20 3.10
CA LYS A 225 6.56 8.31 4.03
C LYS A 225 6.12 9.60 3.34
N GLU A 226 6.71 9.94 2.20
CA GLU A 226 6.36 11.15 1.44
C GLU A 226 4.95 11.10 0.84
N ASN A 227 4.47 9.91 0.47
CA ASN A 227 3.17 9.72 -0.18
C ASN A 227 2.04 9.33 0.78
N GLU A 228 2.35 9.12 2.06
CA GLU A 228 1.36 8.71 3.03
C GLU A 228 0.44 9.88 3.41
N PRO A 229 -0.89 9.68 3.41
CA PRO A 229 -1.80 10.70 3.88
C PRO A 229 -1.50 11.09 5.33
N LYS A 230 -1.41 12.40 5.60
CA LYS A 230 -1.20 12.94 6.95
C LYS A 230 -2.23 12.42 7.97
N PHE A 231 -3.47 12.18 7.52
CA PHE A 231 -4.50 11.63 8.38
C PHE A 231 -4.20 10.20 8.85
N ASN A 232 -3.67 9.34 7.97
CA ASN A 232 -3.32 7.97 8.33
C ASN A 232 -2.18 7.94 9.36
N THR A 233 -1.15 8.78 9.17
CA THR A 233 -0.04 8.85 10.13
C THR A 233 -0.48 9.40 11.48
N TYR A 234 -1.34 10.41 11.49
CA TYR A 234 -1.99 10.93 12.69
C TYR A 234 -2.80 9.85 13.44
N ASP A 235 -3.64 9.10 12.72
CA ASP A 235 -4.49 8.04 13.30
C ASP A 235 -3.65 6.90 13.91
N VAL A 236 -2.58 6.52 13.22
CA VAL A 236 -1.62 5.54 13.77
C VAL A 236 -0.95 6.10 15.02
N GLU A 237 -0.50 7.35 15.05
CA GLU A 237 0.09 7.93 16.26
C GLU A 237 -0.90 7.93 17.44
N LEU A 238 -2.17 8.30 17.22
CA LEU A 238 -3.20 8.21 18.26
C LEU A 238 -3.38 6.78 18.77
N THR A 239 -3.42 5.81 17.87
CA THR A 239 -3.53 4.39 18.22
C THR A 239 -2.32 3.92 19.04
N LEU A 240 -1.10 4.36 18.69
CA LEU A 240 0.10 4.03 19.45
C LEU A 240 0.08 4.65 20.85
N ARG A 241 -0.56 5.83 21.01
CA ARG A 241 -0.71 6.56 22.27
C ARG A 241 -1.96 6.20 23.07
N GLU A 242 -2.81 5.30 22.60
CA GLU A 242 -4.14 5.03 23.15
C GLU A 242 -4.14 4.81 24.68
N GLN A 243 -3.23 3.98 25.19
CA GLN A 243 -3.13 3.71 26.63
C GLN A 243 -2.69 4.95 27.44
N GLN A 244 -1.77 5.76 26.91
CA GLN A 244 -1.37 7.01 27.54
C GLN A 244 -2.55 7.97 27.60
N LEU A 245 -3.25 8.16 26.48
CA LEU A 245 -4.38 9.08 26.37
C LEU A 245 -5.58 8.64 27.23
N SER A 246 -5.86 7.34 27.32
CA SER A 246 -6.97 6.82 28.12
C SER A 246 -6.72 6.92 29.63
N SER A 247 -5.45 6.96 30.05
CA SER A 247 -5.08 7.16 31.46
C SER A 247 -5.13 8.62 31.94
N MET A 248 -5.23 9.59 31.02
CA MET A 248 -5.28 11.01 31.31
C MET A 248 -6.70 11.46 31.68
N ASP A 249 -6.80 12.52 32.49
CA ASP A 249 -8.08 13.22 32.63
C ASP A 249 -8.49 13.91 31.31
N ALA A 250 -9.77 14.27 31.20
CA ALA A 250 -10.31 14.81 29.95
C ALA A 250 -9.57 16.06 29.46
N SER A 251 -9.23 16.99 30.37
CA SER A 251 -8.57 18.24 29.98
C SER A 251 -7.14 18.00 29.50
N GLN A 252 -6.40 17.11 30.17
CA GLN A 252 -5.04 16.72 29.77
C GLN A 252 -5.05 15.99 28.42
N ARG A 253 -5.99 15.06 28.24
CA ARG A 253 -6.16 14.32 26.99
C ARG A 253 -6.46 15.25 25.83
N ASP A 254 -7.40 16.18 26.00
CA ASP A 254 -7.78 17.13 24.95
C ASP A 254 -6.61 18.05 24.57
N ALA A 255 -5.88 18.55 25.56
CA ALA A 255 -4.66 19.34 25.32
C ALA A 255 -3.61 18.54 24.54
N ARG A 256 -3.40 17.26 24.88
CA ARG A 256 -2.43 16.40 24.20
C ARG A 256 -2.85 16.05 22.78
N VAL A 257 -4.13 15.72 22.56
CA VAL A 257 -4.68 15.46 21.22
C VAL A 257 -4.58 16.71 20.35
N ARG A 258 -4.85 17.89 20.90
CA ARG A 258 -4.66 19.16 20.21
C ARG A 258 -3.21 19.36 19.78
N GLU A 259 -2.25 19.14 20.67
CA GLU A 259 -0.82 19.26 20.35
C GLU A 259 -0.44 18.39 19.15
N ILE A 260 -0.89 17.13 19.14
CA ILE A 260 -0.68 16.20 18.03
C ILE A 260 -1.36 16.72 16.76
N ARG A 261 -2.61 17.19 16.82
CA ARG A 261 -3.29 17.73 15.61
C ARG A 261 -2.55 18.93 15.02
N VAL A 262 -2.05 19.83 15.86
CA VAL A 262 -1.27 20.98 15.40
C VAL A 262 0.02 20.54 14.72
N SER A 263 0.72 19.52 15.21
CA SER A 263 1.96 19.04 14.59
C SER A 263 1.74 18.45 13.19
N TYR A 264 0.60 17.79 12.93
CA TYR A 264 0.30 17.21 11.62
C TYR A 264 -0.36 18.19 10.65
N PHE A 265 -1.34 18.97 11.13
CA PHE A 265 -2.26 19.73 10.28
C PHE A 265 -2.18 21.25 10.47
N GLY A 266 -1.50 21.73 11.50
CA GLY A 266 -1.43 23.15 11.87
C GLY A 266 -2.65 23.64 12.66
N GLU A 267 -2.53 24.84 13.21
CA GLU A 267 -3.49 25.45 14.15
C GLU A 267 -4.92 25.52 13.60
N GLU A 268 -5.10 26.02 12.38
CA GLU A 268 -6.43 26.21 11.80
C GLU A 268 -7.16 24.89 11.54
N ALA A 269 -6.44 23.85 11.12
CA ALA A 269 -7.04 22.54 10.90
C ALA A 269 -7.36 21.85 12.23
N ALA A 270 -6.47 21.93 13.21
CA ALA A 270 -6.72 21.42 14.55
C ALA A 270 -7.98 22.04 15.18
N LYS A 271 -8.14 23.36 15.06
CA LYS A 271 -9.33 24.08 15.54
C LYS A 271 -10.62 23.64 14.85
N ARG A 272 -10.58 23.35 13.54
CA ARG A 272 -11.74 22.80 12.83
C ARG A 272 -12.08 21.39 13.31
N MET A 273 -11.09 20.54 13.55
CA MET A 273 -11.29 19.20 14.09
C MET A 273 -11.93 19.26 15.49
N GLU A 274 -11.43 20.12 16.37
CA GLU A 274 -12.05 20.34 17.69
C GLU A 274 -13.49 20.85 17.61
N ALA A 275 -13.83 21.67 16.62
CA ALA A 275 -15.20 22.12 16.40
C ALA A 275 -16.11 20.97 15.96
N VAL A 276 -15.61 20.08 15.10
CA VAL A 276 -16.32 18.86 14.69
C VAL A 276 -16.52 17.93 15.89
N ASP A 277 -15.49 17.72 16.73
CA ASP A 277 -15.63 16.88 17.92
C ASP A 277 -16.68 17.43 18.90
N ARG A 278 -16.71 18.75 19.11
CA ARG A 278 -17.75 19.37 19.95
C ARG A 278 -19.14 19.18 19.36
N GLN A 279 -19.28 19.34 18.05
CA GLN A 279 -20.56 19.11 17.38
C GLN A 279 -21.01 17.65 17.56
N ILE A 280 -20.10 16.68 17.38
CA ILE A 280 -20.40 15.26 17.59
C ILE A 280 -20.84 15.01 19.04
N GLN A 281 -20.11 15.54 20.02
CA GLN A 281 -20.48 15.38 21.44
C GLN A 281 -21.83 16.03 21.78
N GLU A 282 -22.13 17.21 21.22
CA GLU A 282 -23.42 17.88 21.40
C GLU A 282 -24.55 17.10 20.74
N GLU A 283 -24.31 16.48 19.58
CA GLU A 283 -25.26 15.60 18.90
C GLU A 283 -25.50 14.31 19.71
N GLU A 284 -24.46 13.68 20.24
CA GLU A 284 -24.55 12.49 21.09
C GLU A 284 -25.31 12.77 22.39
N GLN A 285 -24.96 13.84 23.11
CA GLN A 285 -25.67 14.23 24.34
C GLN A 285 -27.14 14.54 24.08
N ARG A 286 -27.44 15.17 22.95
CA ARG A 286 -28.82 15.48 22.56
C ARG A 286 -29.61 14.23 22.21
N ALA A 287 -28.98 13.25 21.56
CA ALA A 287 -29.56 11.95 21.28
C ALA A 287 -29.82 11.14 22.57
N GLU A 288 -28.88 11.13 23.51
CA GLU A 288 -29.05 10.47 24.81
C GLU A 288 -30.20 11.12 25.61
N ALA A 289 -30.21 12.45 25.70
CA ALA A 289 -31.28 13.18 26.40
C ALA A 289 -32.66 12.95 25.77
N TYR A 290 -32.72 12.83 24.43
CA TYR A 290 -33.95 12.47 23.74
C TYR A 290 -34.44 11.07 24.11
N GLU A 291 -33.57 10.05 24.12
CA GLU A 291 -33.95 8.68 24.47
C GLU A 291 -34.41 8.57 25.94
N GLU A 292 -33.77 9.29 26.86
CA GLU A 292 -34.22 9.38 28.25
C GLU A 292 -35.60 10.05 28.37
N ALA A 293 -35.81 11.17 27.70
CA ALA A 293 -37.08 11.88 27.69
C ALA A 293 -38.21 11.02 27.08
N LYS A 294 -37.90 10.29 26.01
CA LYS A 294 -38.79 9.34 25.35
C LYS A 294 -39.21 8.22 26.29
N ALA A 295 -38.25 7.59 26.98
CA ALA A 295 -38.55 6.53 27.94
C ALA A 295 -39.49 7.04 29.04
N LYS A 296 -39.17 8.20 29.64
CA LYS A 296 -39.99 8.83 30.68
C LYS A 296 -41.40 9.20 30.21
N LEU A 297 -41.52 9.71 28.98
CA LEU A 297 -42.80 10.06 28.36
C LEU A 297 -43.69 8.83 28.18
N LEU A 298 -43.12 7.72 27.73
CA LEU A 298 -43.86 6.47 27.53
C LEU A 298 -44.25 5.80 28.86
N GLU A 299 -43.36 5.81 29.86
CA GLU A 299 -43.65 5.32 31.21
C GLU A 299 -44.76 6.11 31.90
N SER A 300 -44.78 7.43 31.69
CA SER A 300 -45.79 8.32 32.28
C SER A 300 -47.16 8.23 31.58
N ASN A 301 -47.23 7.60 30.40
CA ASN A 301 -48.45 7.50 29.59
C ASN A 301 -48.74 6.04 29.17
N PRO A 302 -48.90 5.10 30.13
CA PRO A 302 -49.01 3.68 29.80
C PRO A 302 -50.31 3.36 29.05
N SER A 303 -51.40 4.08 29.34
CA SER A 303 -52.74 3.89 28.76
C SER A 303 -52.97 4.62 27.43
N ALA A 304 -51.99 5.40 26.95
CA ALA A 304 -52.12 6.09 25.66
C ALA A 304 -52.16 5.08 24.50
N SER A 305 -53.05 5.34 23.54
CA SER A 305 -53.14 4.57 22.29
C SER A 305 -51.88 4.74 21.44
N GLY A 306 -51.67 3.85 20.46
CA GLY A 306 -50.51 3.94 19.56
C GLY A 306 -50.43 5.26 18.80
N ALA A 307 -51.57 5.82 18.38
CA ALA A 307 -51.64 7.11 17.69
C ALA A 307 -51.31 8.29 18.61
N GLU A 308 -51.77 8.26 19.86
CA GLU A 308 -51.43 9.28 20.86
C GLU A 308 -49.95 9.21 21.24
N LYS A 309 -49.39 8.00 21.42
CA LYS A 309 -47.96 7.81 21.66
C LYS A 309 -47.12 8.38 20.53
N GLU A 310 -47.46 8.09 19.27
CA GLU A 310 -46.72 8.64 18.13
C GLU A 310 -46.84 10.17 18.03
N ALA A 311 -48.02 10.74 18.30
CA ALA A 311 -48.18 12.19 18.33
C ALA A 311 -47.30 12.86 19.41
N MET A 312 -47.24 12.27 20.61
CA MET A 312 -46.36 12.77 21.68
C MET A 312 -44.87 12.60 21.33
N LEU A 313 -44.48 11.47 20.73
CA LEU A 313 -43.10 11.24 20.28
C LEU A 313 -42.69 12.16 19.13
N ALA A 314 -43.59 12.45 18.19
CA ALA A 314 -43.35 13.38 17.11
C ALA A 314 -43.11 14.81 17.62
N GLN A 315 -43.87 15.23 18.64
CA GLN A 315 -43.63 16.51 19.30
C GLN A 315 -42.29 16.52 20.04
N LEU A 316 -41.98 15.45 20.77
CA LEU A 316 -40.70 15.31 21.50
C LEU A 316 -39.50 15.36 20.54
N ARG A 317 -39.56 14.74 19.36
CA ARG A 317 -38.48 14.80 18.36
C ARG A 317 -38.20 16.25 17.91
N LYS A 318 -39.24 17.07 17.74
CA LYS A 318 -39.11 18.49 17.34
C LYS A 318 -38.55 19.40 18.44
N GLU A 319 -38.62 18.96 19.70
CA GLU A 319 -38.02 19.69 20.82
C GLU A 319 -36.50 19.48 20.89
N TYR A 320 -36.01 18.33 20.42
CA TYR A 320 -34.58 17.97 20.48
C TYR A 320 -33.87 18.11 19.14
N PHE A 321 -34.56 18.07 18.01
CA PHE A 321 -33.91 18.02 16.70
C PHE A 321 -34.54 19.01 15.72
N SER A 322 -33.78 19.39 14.69
CA SER A 322 -34.32 20.17 13.58
C SER A 322 -35.42 19.39 12.87
N ASP A 323 -36.27 20.09 12.11
CA ASP A 323 -37.38 19.45 11.39
C ASP A 323 -36.89 18.32 10.46
N GLU A 324 -35.76 18.51 9.78
CA GLU A 324 -35.17 17.50 8.89
C GLU A 324 -34.68 16.26 9.65
N GLU A 325 -33.99 16.46 10.77
CA GLU A 325 -33.49 15.37 11.63
C GLU A 325 -34.64 14.60 12.29
N ALA A 326 -35.63 15.31 12.81
CA ALA A 326 -36.82 14.74 13.43
C ALA A 326 -37.59 13.83 12.45
N GLU A 327 -37.77 14.29 11.21
CA GLU A 327 -38.38 13.48 10.16
C GLU A 327 -37.51 12.27 9.77
N ALA A 328 -36.20 12.45 9.67
CA ALA A 328 -35.28 11.35 9.35
C ALA A 328 -35.32 10.25 10.42
N MET A 329 -35.38 10.61 11.70
CA MET A 329 -35.55 9.66 12.80
C MET A 329 -36.90 8.94 12.75
N ALA A 330 -38.00 9.67 12.51
CA ALA A 330 -39.32 9.07 12.37
C ALA A 330 -39.35 8.02 11.24
N ARG A 331 -38.69 8.31 10.10
CA ARG A 331 -38.55 7.34 9.00
C ARG A 331 -37.76 6.09 9.41
N ARG A 332 -36.63 6.26 10.12
CA ARG A 332 -35.78 5.14 10.58
C ARG A 332 -36.52 4.23 11.57
N GLU A 333 -37.26 4.82 12.50
CA GLU A 333 -38.00 4.08 13.52
C GLU A 333 -39.17 3.30 12.91
N LYS A 334 -39.90 3.90 11.97
CA LYS A 334 -40.93 3.19 11.20
C LYS A 334 -40.37 2.00 10.42
N MET A 335 -39.25 2.18 9.71
CA MET A 335 -38.57 1.09 9.00
C MET A 335 -38.13 -0.03 9.95
N ARG A 336 -37.63 0.31 11.14
CA ARG A 336 -37.24 -0.67 12.17
C ARG A 336 -38.44 -1.48 12.66
N GLN A 337 -39.55 -0.83 12.96
CA GLN A 337 -40.80 -1.48 13.37
C GLN A 337 -41.37 -2.38 12.27
N GLU A 338 -41.33 -1.94 11.01
CA GLU A 338 -41.74 -2.76 9.86
C GLU A 338 -40.87 -4.02 9.71
N MET A 339 -39.55 -3.90 9.88
CA MET A 339 -38.62 -5.04 9.86
C MET A 339 -38.86 -6.01 11.03
N GLU A 340 -39.11 -5.52 12.24
CA GLU A 340 -39.43 -6.35 13.41
C GLU A 340 -40.77 -7.10 13.24
N ASN A 341 -41.77 -6.44 12.63
CA ASN A 341 -43.06 -7.06 12.31
C ASN A 341 -42.97 -8.10 11.17
N LEU A 342 -41.97 -8.00 10.29
CA LEU A 342 -41.70 -8.98 9.25
C LEU A 342 -40.94 -10.19 9.81
N ASN A 343 -40.04 -9.99 10.77
CA ASN A 343 -39.26 -11.05 11.41
C ASN A 343 -40.02 -11.79 12.53
N SER A 344 -41.19 -11.28 12.94
CA SER A 344 -42.07 -11.91 13.95
C SER A 344 -43.25 -12.67 13.34
N LYS A 345 -43.32 -12.76 12.01
CA LYS A 345 -44.20 -13.66 11.25
C LYS A 345 -43.41 -14.84 10.71
#